data_AF-A0A956HMT8-F1
#
_entry.id   AF-A0A956HMT8-F1
#
_cell.length_a   1.000
_cell.length_b   1.000
_cell.length_c   1.000
_cell.angle_alpha   90.00
_cell.angle_beta   90.00
_cell.angle_gamma   90.00
#
_symmetry.space_group_name_H-M   'P 1'
#
loop_
_entity.id
_entity.type
_entity.pdbx_description
1 polymer ?
#
loop_
_entity_poly.entity_id
_entity_poly.type
_entity_poly.pdbx_seq_one_letter_code
_entity_poly.pdbx_strand_id
1 'polypeptide(L)'
;MLIGGEASERGQRDCRGRSLLPLPDEGRCSDVAGRSGVAAIRTQASAIPDAASLVERRLTDERSLIWLRLARLPDGSAIGPLAIVDWTERGLAVRAMASIRAAYDRPRIDMVRLGSASLILLEGRACSDAEGCRVEVRLFRVRAGDLVPLTVHGLGPCRSSIPLQQTQEAEDAHGRRMRRELLRGLVFASGDAWLRERLTSRLMDRDELGDQAPVEGSIDRRLALEGDRLSVGPGLWDDE
;
A
#
# COMPACT_ATOMS: atom_id res chain seq x y z
N MET A 1 30.48 37.06 26.85
CA MET A 1 29.35 37.55 26.04
C MET A 1 29.21 36.59 24.86
N LEU A 2 28.24 35.68 24.94
CA LEU A 2 27.98 34.62 23.95
C LEU A 2 26.91 35.14 22.99
N ILE A 3 27.14 35.07 21.67
CA ILE A 3 26.08 35.22 20.67
C ILE A 3 25.95 33.88 19.98
N GLY A 4 24.83 33.20 20.26
CA GLY A 4 24.47 31.92 19.67
C GLY A 4 24.09 32.10 18.19
N GLY A 5 24.68 31.29 17.33
CA GLY A 5 24.23 31.10 15.96
C GLY A 5 23.19 29.99 15.93
N GLU A 6 21.94 30.36 15.64
CA GLU A 6 20.85 29.43 15.37
C GLU A 6 21.20 28.53 14.18
N ALA A 7 21.19 27.22 14.41
CA ALA A 7 21.33 26.23 13.36
C ALA A 7 20.05 26.22 12.51
N SER A 8 20.12 26.81 11.32
CA SER A 8 19.06 26.75 10.31
C SER A 8 18.92 25.32 9.78
N GLU A 9 17.85 24.64 10.17
CA GLU A 9 17.40 23.36 9.58
C GLU A 9 16.99 23.59 8.12
N ARG A 10 17.96 23.55 7.20
CA ARG A 10 17.66 23.50 5.76
C ARG A 10 17.26 22.07 5.39
N GLY A 11 15.97 21.87 5.14
CA GLY A 11 15.45 20.64 4.54
C GLY A 11 16.22 20.25 3.27
N GLN A 12 16.49 18.95 3.13
CA GLN A 12 17.21 18.36 2.01
C GLN A 12 16.45 18.64 0.70
N ARG A 13 17.12 19.20 -0.32
CA ARG A 13 16.54 19.50 -1.64
C ARG A 13 17.21 18.69 -2.74
N ASP A 14 16.45 18.34 -3.78
CA ASP A 14 16.98 17.68 -4.98
C ASP A 14 17.76 18.66 -5.87
N CYS A 15 18.42 18.13 -6.91
CA CYS A 15 19.20 18.93 -7.88
C CYS A 15 18.34 19.87 -8.74
N ARG A 16 17.01 19.83 -8.59
CA ARG A 16 16.03 20.74 -9.21
C ARG A 16 15.42 21.69 -8.19
N GLY A 17 15.97 21.76 -6.98
CA GLY A 17 15.55 22.66 -5.90
C GLY A 17 14.28 22.23 -5.15
N ARG A 18 13.73 21.05 -5.41
CA ARG A 18 12.52 20.52 -4.76
C ARG A 18 12.87 19.90 -3.42
N SER A 19 12.05 20.15 -2.40
CA SER A 19 12.23 19.55 -1.07
C SER A 19 12.07 18.03 -1.16
N LEU A 20 13.02 17.27 -0.62
CA LEU A 20 13.00 15.80 -0.56
C LEU A 20 12.12 15.27 0.57
N LEU A 21 11.65 16.17 1.45
CA LEU A 21 10.68 15.89 2.50
C LEU A 21 9.57 16.95 2.46
N PRO A 22 8.29 16.57 2.52
CA PRO A 22 7.22 17.52 2.74
C PRO A 22 7.40 18.14 4.15
N LEU A 23 7.49 19.48 4.20
CA LEU A 23 7.24 20.20 5.44
C LEU A 23 5.76 19.98 5.79
N PRO A 24 5.42 19.56 7.02
CA PRO A 24 4.03 19.33 7.38
C PRO A 24 3.25 20.65 7.31
N ASP A 25 2.23 20.69 6.46
CA ASP A 25 1.22 21.73 6.46
C ASP A 25 0.31 21.54 7.68
N GLU A 26 0.21 22.57 8.51
CA GLU A 26 -0.74 22.63 9.60
C GLU A 26 -2.16 22.75 9.02
N GLY A 27 -2.95 21.67 9.08
CA GLY A 27 -4.42 21.74 8.97
C GLY A 27 -5.12 20.82 7.96
N ARG A 28 -4.44 19.89 7.29
CA ARG A 28 -5.09 18.88 6.41
C ARG A 28 -4.37 17.54 6.52
N CYS A 29 -5.12 16.48 6.87
CA CYS A 29 -4.70 15.07 6.96
C CYS A 29 -3.18 14.88 6.94
N SER A 30 -2.52 15.35 8.00
CA SER A 30 -1.10 15.13 8.17
C SER A 30 -0.93 13.65 8.42
N ASP A 31 -0.08 13.03 7.60
CA ASP A 31 0.31 11.63 7.67
C ASP A 31 0.39 11.17 9.13
N VAL A 32 -0.45 10.21 9.52
CA VAL A 32 -0.12 9.36 10.66
C VAL A 32 0.94 8.38 10.17
N ALA A 33 2.12 8.92 9.88
CA ALA A 33 3.34 8.20 10.13
C ALA A 33 3.35 7.96 11.64
N GLY A 34 2.97 6.75 12.05
CA GLY A 34 3.12 6.31 13.42
C GLY A 34 4.53 6.71 13.89
N ARG A 35 4.58 7.38 15.04
CA ARG A 35 5.83 7.71 15.74
C ARG A 35 6.59 6.40 16.00
N SER A 36 7.44 6.05 15.05
CA SER A 36 8.50 5.08 15.24
C SER A 36 9.77 5.87 14.97
N GLY A 37 10.60 6.04 15.99
CA GLY A 37 11.84 6.78 15.89
C GLY A 37 12.57 6.39 14.62
N VAL A 38 13.00 7.40 13.84
CA VAL A 38 13.83 7.19 12.66
C VAL A 38 15.18 6.68 13.16
N ALA A 39 15.27 5.37 13.38
CA ALA A 39 16.55 4.71 13.47
C ALA A 39 17.25 5.02 12.16
N ALA A 40 18.42 5.68 12.25
CA ALA A 40 19.22 6.03 11.09
C ALA A 40 19.36 4.78 10.22
N ILE A 41 18.81 4.84 9.00
CA ILE A 41 19.00 3.80 7.99
C ILE A 41 20.50 3.81 7.72
N ARG A 42 21.23 2.87 8.32
CA ARG A 42 22.60 2.58 7.90
C ARG A 42 22.51 2.03 6.49
N THR A 43 22.70 2.89 5.51
CA THR A 43 23.00 2.48 4.14
C THR A 43 24.35 1.77 4.18
N GLN A 44 24.33 0.46 4.40
CA GLN A 44 25.45 -0.37 3.97
C GLN A 44 25.43 -0.33 2.45
N ALA A 45 26.22 0.58 1.88
CA ALA A 45 26.55 0.57 0.47
C ALA A 45 27.43 -0.67 0.23
N SER A 46 26.82 -1.79 -0.17
CA SER A 46 27.42 -2.84 -1.02
C SER A 46 26.55 -4.09 -1.02
N ALA A 47 25.62 -4.13 -1.96
CA ALA A 47 25.36 -5.32 -2.77
C ALA A 47 24.67 -4.81 -4.02
N ILE A 48 25.11 -5.24 -5.20
CA ILE A 48 24.22 -5.20 -6.36
C ILE A 48 23.01 -6.03 -5.93
N PRO A 49 21.78 -5.45 -5.92
CA PRO A 49 20.59 -6.21 -5.58
C PRO A 49 20.55 -7.46 -6.45
N ASP A 50 20.35 -8.62 -5.81
CA ASP A 50 20.27 -9.88 -6.53
C ASP A 50 19.05 -9.90 -7.46
N ALA A 51 18.98 -10.89 -8.36
CA ALA A 51 17.82 -11.04 -9.24
C ALA A 51 16.50 -11.20 -8.44
N ALA A 52 16.59 -11.73 -7.22
CA ALA A 52 15.45 -11.88 -6.31
C ALA A 52 14.96 -10.56 -5.70
N SER A 53 15.70 -9.45 -5.87
CA SER A 53 15.33 -8.10 -5.41
C SER A 53 14.57 -7.30 -6.47
N LEU A 54 14.67 -7.70 -7.74
CA LEU A 54 13.98 -7.08 -8.86
C LEU A 54 12.58 -7.69 -9.06
N VAL A 55 11.57 -6.84 -9.17
CA VAL A 55 10.23 -7.22 -9.65
C VAL A 55 10.03 -6.52 -10.99
N GLU A 56 9.84 -7.29 -12.06
CA GLU A 56 9.56 -6.76 -13.39
C GLU A 56 8.20 -7.24 -13.89
N ARG A 57 7.43 -6.32 -14.47
CA ARG A 57 6.27 -6.63 -15.30
C ARG A 57 6.42 -5.94 -16.63
N ARG A 58 6.64 -6.73 -17.69
CA ARG A 58 6.59 -6.24 -19.06
C ARG A 58 5.15 -5.87 -19.44
N LEU A 59 4.94 -4.64 -19.90
CA LEU A 59 3.65 -4.11 -20.36
C LEU A 59 3.52 -4.19 -21.89
N THR A 60 4.61 -3.85 -22.59
CA THR A 60 4.80 -4.05 -24.04
C THR A 60 6.24 -4.50 -24.27
N ASP A 61 6.63 -4.80 -25.52
CA ASP A 61 8.01 -5.21 -25.83
C ASP A 61 9.05 -4.15 -25.41
N GLU A 62 8.67 -2.89 -25.45
CA GLU A 62 9.51 -1.74 -25.14
C GLU A 62 9.20 -1.09 -23.79
N ARG A 63 8.24 -1.58 -23.01
CA ARG A 63 7.85 -0.93 -21.74
C ARG A 63 7.71 -1.94 -20.61
N SER A 64 8.37 -1.65 -19.48
CA SER A 64 8.28 -2.44 -18.26
C SER A 64 7.93 -1.56 -17.04
N LEU A 65 7.22 -2.16 -16.09
CA LEU A 65 7.22 -1.72 -14.70
C LEU A 65 8.34 -2.43 -13.97
N ILE A 66 9.09 -1.69 -13.16
CA ILE A 66 10.19 -2.22 -12.36
C ILE A 66 10.03 -1.73 -10.93
N TRP A 67 10.10 -2.65 -9.97
CA TRP A 67 10.34 -2.32 -8.57
C TRP A 67 11.63 -2.98 -8.09
N LEU A 68 12.60 -2.16 -7.72
CA LEU A 68 13.87 -2.64 -7.16
C LEU A 68 13.80 -2.55 -5.64
N ARG A 69 13.83 -3.69 -4.95
CA ARG A 69 13.78 -3.76 -3.49
C ARG A 69 15.19 -3.61 -2.92
N LEU A 70 15.50 -2.46 -2.35
CA LEU A 70 16.84 -2.11 -1.86
C LEU A 70 17.05 -2.46 -0.39
N ALA A 71 16.01 -2.36 0.43
CA ALA A 71 16.10 -2.65 1.86
C ALA A 71 14.82 -3.31 2.35
N ARG A 72 14.94 -4.48 2.98
CA ARG A 72 13.84 -5.15 3.69
C ARG A 72 13.75 -4.60 5.11
N LEU A 73 12.53 -4.41 5.58
CA LEU A 73 12.22 -3.89 6.91
C LEU A 73 11.67 -4.99 7.83
N PRO A 74 11.78 -4.83 9.17
CA PRO A 74 11.29 -5.83 10.13
C PRO A 74 9.79 -6.12 10.06
N ASP A 75 8.99 -5.18 9.57
CA ASP A 75 7.53 -5.34 9.42
C ASP A 75 7.13 -6.14 8.17
N GLY A 76 8.09 -6.74 7.46
CA GLY A 76 7.85 -7.50 6.23
C GLY A 76 7.67 -6.66 4.98
N SER A 77 7.87 -5.34 5.05
CA SER A 77 7.90 -4.47 3.88
C SER A 77 9.33 -4.28 3.35
N ALA A 78 9.47 -3.65 2.19
CA ALA A 78 10.74 -3.22 1.63
C ALA A 78 10.65 -1.85 0.98
N ILE A 79 11.77 -1.14 0.95
CA ILE A 79 11.93 0.17 0.35
C ILE A 79 12.71 0.05 -0.96
N GLY A 80 12.30 0.82 -1.96
CA GLY A 80 13.12 1.09 -3.14
C GLY A 80 12.35 1.74 -4.29
N PRO A 81 13.03 2.02 -5.42
CA PRO A 81 12.41 2.72 -6.52
C PRO A 81 11.44 1.82 -7.29
N LEU A 82 10.22 2.32 -7.47
CA LEU A 82 9.26 1.85 -8.45
C LEU A 82 9.37 2.78 -9.68
N ALA A 83 9.47 2.21 -10.87
CA ALA A 83 9.65 2.96 -12.10
C ALA A 83 8.87 2.37 -13.28
N ILE A 84 8.45 3.25 -14.19
CA ILE A 84 8.06 2.90 -15.55
C ILE A 84 9.27 3.17 -16.43
N VAL A 85 9.73 2.15 -17.15
CA VAL A 85 10.88 2.26 -18.04
C VAL A 85 10.49 1.90 -19.46
N ASP A 86 11.04 2.64 -20.42
CA ASP A 86 10.97 2.31 -21.83
C ASP A 86 12.35 1.86 -22.33
N TRP A 87 12.39 0.75 -23.05
CA TRP A 87 13.52 0.35 -23.89
C TRP A 87 13.51 1.19 -25.16
N THR A 88 14.64 1.79 -25.47
CA THR A 88 14.85 2.59 -26.67
C THR A 88 16.12 2.12 -27.37
N GLU A 89 16.33 2.52 -28.63
CA GLU A 89 17.57 2.24 -29.36
C GLU A 89 18.83 2.75 -28.63
N ARG A 90 18.68 3.77 -27.78
CA ARG A 90 19.77 4.38 -27.00
C ARG A 90 19.91 3.82 -25.58
N GLY A 91 19.11 2.82 -25.21
CA GLY A 91 19.08 2.22 -23.88
C GLY A 91 17.76 2.48 -23.14
N LEU A 92 17.82 2.51 -21.80
CA LEU A 92 16.64 2.64 -20.93
C LEU A 92 16.27 4.12 -20.67
N ALA A 93 15.01 4.47 -20.90
CA ALA A 93 14.44 5.76 -20.54
C ALA A 93 13.46 5.59 -19.37
N VAL A 94 13.76 6.21 -18.22
CA VAL A 94 12.83 6.25 -17.08
C VAL A 94 11.73 7.28 -17.38
N ARG A 95 10.48 6.82 -17.43
CA ARG A 95 9.32 7.65 -17.77
C ARG A 95 8.62 8.24 -16.56
N ALA A 96 8.59 7.49 -15.47
CA ALA A 96 8.09 7.92 -14.17
C ALA A 96 8.78 7.08 -13.09
N MET A 97 9.01 7.66 -11.92
CA MET A 97 9.54 6.93 -10.78
C MET A 97 9.08 7.51 -9.45
N ALA A 98 9.04 6.68 -8.42
CA ALA A 98 8.95 7.12 -7.03
C ALA A 98 9.71 6.15 -6.12
N SER A 99 10.13 6.65 -4.96
CA SER A 99 10.58 5.79 -3.87
C SER A 99 9.36 5.29 -3.11
N ILE A 100 9.25 3.98 -2.94
CA ILE A 100 8.09 3.36 -2.31
C ILE A 100 8.51 2.42 -1.18
N ARG A 101 7.61 2.23 -0.22
CA ARG A 101 7.66 1.16 0.79
C ARG A 101 6.49 0.22 0.53
N ALA A 102 6.69 -1.07 0.32
CA ALA A 102 5.58 -2.00 0.09
C ALA A 102 5.91 -3.40 0.58
N ALA A 103 4.89 -4.25 0.70
CA ALA A 103 5.04 -5.64 1.07
C ALA A 103 6.13 -6.37 0.25
N TYR A 104 7.06 -7.03 0.94
CA TYR A 104 8.27 -7.59 0.31
C TYR A 104 8.02 -8.93 -0.38
N ASP A 105 7.17 -9.78 0.19
CA ASP A 105 7.02 -11.17 -0.22
C ASP A 105 5.92 -11.35 -1.28
N ARG A 106 6.17 -12.26 -2.22
CA ARG A 106 5.33 -12.54 -3.41
C ARG A 106 4.77 -11.28 -4.07
N PRO A 107 5.62 -10.30 -4.41
CA PRO A 107 5.13 -9.04 -4.96
C PRO A 107 4.61 -9.23 -6.39
N ARG A 108 3.51 -8.54 -6.69
CA ARG A 108 2.98 -8.42 -8.04
C ARG A 108 2.80 -6.95 -8.36
N ILE A 109 3.34 -6.53 -9.49
CA ILE A 109 3.12 -5.20 -10.05
C ILE A 109 2.31 -5.31 -11.34
N ASP A 110 1.37 -4.39 -11.53
CA ASP A 110 0.55 -4.32 -12.72
C ASP A 110 0.18 -2.88 -13.06
N MET A 111 -0.23 -2.63 -14.31
CA MET A 111 -0.79 -1.33 -14.73
C MET A 111 -2.28 -1.51 -15.04
N VAL A 112 -3.11 -0.70 -14.38
CA VAL A 112 -4.56 -0.73 -14.53
C VAL A 112 -5.09 0.67 -14.88
N ARG A 113 -6.34 0.74 -15.34
CA ARG A 113 -7.03 2.00 -15.63
C ARG A 113 -8.25 2.18 -14.72
N LEU A 114 -8.44 3.41 -14.27
CA LEU A 114 -9.65 3.86 -13.57
C LEU A 114 -10.07 5.22 -14.14
N GLY A 115 -11.18 5.23 -14.88
CA GLY A 115 -11.56 6.32 -15.77
C GLY A 115 -10.46 6.62 -16.77
N SER A 116 -10.03 7.89 -16.79
CA SER A 116 -8.91 8.36 -17.62
C SER A 116 -7.54 8.20 -16.95
N ALA A 117 -7.48 7.78 -15.69
CA ALA A 117 -6.22 7.64 -14.96
C ALA A 117 -5.58 6.27 -15.19
N SER A 118 -4.26 6.28 -15.43
CA SER A 118 -3.42 5.09 -15.34
C SER A 118 -2.90 4.95 -13.92
N LEU A 119 -3.07 3.76 -13.34
CA LEU A 119 -2.61 3.42 -12.01
C LEU A 119 -1.61 2.27 -12.08
N ILE A 120 -0.62 2.28 -11.19
CA ILE A 120 0.18 1.10 -10.87
C ILE A 120 -0.44 0.45 -9.65
N LEU A 121 -0.69 -0.84 -9.75
CA LEU A 121 -1.07 -1.70 -8.64
C LEU A 121 0.18 -2.44 -8.17
N LEU A 122 0.46 -2.36 -6.88
CA LEU A 122 1.50 -3.15 -6.23
C LEU A 122 0.88 -3.96 -5.09
N GLU A 123 0.73 -5.25 -5.33
CA GLU A 123 0.27 -6.23 -4.37
C GLU A 123 1.47 -6.95 -3.75
N GLY A 124 1.36 -7.31 -2.48
CA GLY A 124 2.31 -8.22 -1.87
C GLY A 124 1.88 -8.68 -0.49
N ARG A 125 2.69 -9.56 0.09
CA ARG A 125 2.53 -10.07 1.44
C ARG A 125 3.59 -9.50 2.37
N ALA A 126 3.17 -8.82 3.43
CA ALA A 126 4.04 -8.35 4.50
C ALA A 126 3.89 -9.30 5.68
N CYS A 127 4.96 -10.03 6.00
CA CYS A 127 5.01 -10.93 7.15
C CYS A 127 5.94 -10.36 8.21
N SER A 128 5.43 -10.25 9.43
CA SER A 128 6.24 -9.96 10.62
C SER A 128 6.11 -11.11 11.60
N ASP A 129 7.15 -11.32 12.42
CA ASP A 129 7.14 -12.39 13.42
C ASP A 129 6.06 -12.19 14.50
N ALA A 130 5.66 -10.93 14.73
CA ALA A 130 4.69 -10.56 15.76
C ALA A 130 3.22 -10.58 15.28
N GLU A 131 2.95 -10.10 14.05
CA GLU A 131 1.58 -9.88 13.56
C GLU A 131 1.14 -10.90 12.49
N GLY A 132 2.01 -11.88 12.18
CA GLY A 132 1.78 -12.81 11.09
C GLY A 132 1.90 -12.15 9.72
N CYS A 133 1.23 -12.73 8.72
CA CYS A 133 1.28 -12.26 7.34
C CYS A 133 -0.01 -11.54 6.94
N ARG A 134 0.13 -10.33 6.39
CA ARG A 134 -0.94 -9.55 5.76
C ARG A 134 -0.71 -9.43 4.27
N VAL A 135 -1.77 -9.57 3.49
CA VAL A 135 -1.75 -9.26 2.05
C VAL A 135 -2.33 -7.87 1.86
N GLU A 136 -1.63 -7.02 1.12
CA GLU A 136 -2.05 -5.65 0.89
C GLU A 136 -1.77 -5.20 -0.55
N VAL A 137 -2.55 -4.21 -1.00
CA VAL A 137 -2.36 -3.54 -2.28
C VAL A 137 -2.11 -2.06 -2.05
N ARG A 138 -1.06 -1.53 -2.69
CA ARG A 138 -0.83 -0.09 -2.83
C ARG A 138 -1.11 0.33 -4.27
N LEU A 139 -1.69 1.51 -4.44
CA LEU A 139 -2.00 2.07 -5.75
C LEU A 139 -1.24 3.38 -5.92
N PHE A 140 -0.69 3.58 -7.11
CA PHE A 140 0.02 4.79 -7.49
C PHE A 140 -0.57 5.36 -8.77
N ARG A 141 -0.90 6.65 -8.78
CA ARG A 141 -1.30 7.35 -10.00
C ARG A 141 -0.07 7.72 -10.81
N VAL A 142 -0.11 7.39 -12.09
CA VAL A 142 0.94 7.81 -13.03
C VAL A 142 0.71 9.27 -13.42
N ARG A 143 1.73 10.11 -13.22
CA ARG A 143 1.80 11.49 -13.70
C ARG A 143 3.06 11.67 -14.54
N ALA A 144 3.15 12.77 -15.29
CA ALA A 144 4.31 13.04 -16.14
C ALA A 144 5.60 13.08 -15.30
N GLY A 145 6.43 12.03 -15.42
CA GLY A 145 7.68 11.90 -14.67
C GLY A 145 7.57 11.32 -13.26
N ASP A 146 6.37 11.05 -12.75
CA ASP A 146 6.16 10.76 -11.31
C ASP A 146 5.10 9.69 -11.05
N LEU A 147 5.21 9.02 -9.89
CA LEU A 147 4.26 8.02 -9.40
C LEU A 147 3.74 8.46 -8.02
N VAL A 148 2.51 8.96 -7.99
CA VAL A 148 1.93 9.54 -6.77
C VAL A 148 1.12 8.47 -6.03
N PRO A 149 1.45 8.14 -4.76
CA PRO A 149 0.67 7.18 -3.99
C PRO A 149 -0.76 7.68 -3.78
N LEU A 150 -1.73 6.78 -3.87
CA LEU A 150 -3.12 7.10 -3.56
C LEU A 150 -3.40 6.92 -2.06
N THR A 151 -4.19 7.84 -1.51
CA THR A 151 -4.78 7.69 -0.18
C THR A 151 -6.15 7.05 -0.31
N VAL A 152 -6.41 6.03 0.52
CA VAL A 152 -7.65 5.27 0.52
C VAL A 152 -8.54 5.70 1.69
N HIS A 153 -9.78 6.08 1.37
CA HIS A 153 -10.83 6.47 2.30
C HIS A 153 -11.97 5.47 2.26
N GLY A 154 -12.63 5.24 3.41
CA GLY A 154 -13.71 4.27 3.54
C GLY A 154 -13.27 2.87 3.96
N LEU A 155 -12.00 2.70 4.36
CA LEU A 155 -11.44 1.45 4.92
C LEU A 155 -10.82 1.68 6.32
N GLY A 156 -11.39 2.62 7.07
CA GLY A 156 -10.83 3.15 8.31
C GLY A 156 -9.96 4.40 8.11
N PRO A 157 -9.22 4.84 9.14
CA PRO A 157 -8.48 6.09 9.13
C PRO A 157 -7.36 6.08 8.09
N CYS A 158 -7.38 7.08 7.19
CA CYS A 158 -6.39 7.44 6.16
C CYS A 158 -5.34 6.35 5.86
N ARG A 159 -5.71 5.36 5.04
CA ARG A 159 -4.79 4.28 4.67
C ARG A 159 -4.07 4.59 3.37
N SER A 160 -2.82 4.14 3.26
CA SER A 160 -2.03 4.17 2.02
C SER A 160 -1.89 2.78 1.38
N SER A 161 -2.64 1.80 1.90
CA SER A 161 -2.77 0.45 1.35
C SER A 161 -4.17 -0.11 1.64
N ILE A 162 -4.59 -1.05 0.79
CA ILE A 162 -5.84 -1.81 0.92
C ILE A 162 -5.48 -3.20 1.43
N PRO A 163 -5.80 -3.56 2.69
CA PRO A 163 -5.59 -4.91 3.18
C PRO A 163 -6.59 -5.86 2.50
N LEU A 164 -6.08 -6.89 1.82
CA LEU A 164 -6.89 -7.89 1.11
C LEU A 164 -7.41 -9.00 2.02
N GLN A 165 -6.82 -9.14 3.20
CA GLN A 165 -7.27 -10.09 4.21
C GLN A 165 -7.20 -9.43 5.58
N GLN A 166 -8.25 -9.62 6.38
CA GLN A 166 -8.30 -9.20 7.76
C GLN A 166 -9.04 -10.24 8.58
N THR A 167 -8.58 -10.44 9.81
CA THR A 167 -9.21 -11.33 10.78
C THR A 167 -9.42 -10.56 12.07
N GLN A 168 -10.59 -10.69 12.66
CA GLN A 168 -10.93 -10.08 13.93
C GLN A 168 -11.63 -11.12 14.81
N GLU A 169 -11.26 -11.15 16.08
CA GLU A 169 -12.06 -11.79 17.10
C GLU A 169 -12.94 -10.72 17.75
N ALA A 170 -14.23 -11.02 17.88
CA ALA A 170 -15.22 -10.16 18.49
C ALA A 170 -16.08 -11.00 19.44
N GLU A 171 -16.87 -10.33 20.26
CA GLU A 171 -17.89 -10.94 21.11
C GLU A 171 -19.25 -10.49 20.58
N ASP A 172 -20.18 -11.43 20.43
CA ASP A 172 -21.53 -11.08 19.99
C ASP A 172 -22.38 -10.50 21.14
N ALA A 173 -23.62 -10.09 20.83
CA ALA A 173 -24.54 -9.52 21.82
C ALA A 173 -24.87 -10.46 23.01
N HIS A 174 -24.55 -11.75 22.91
CA HIS A 174 -24.81 -12.76 23.94
C HIS A 174 -23.54 -13.19 24.68
N GLY A 175 -22.42 -12.50 24.47
CA GLY A 175 -21.16 -12.83 25.13
C GLY A 175 -20.36 -13.95 24.47
N ARG A 176 -20.76 -14.39 23.27
CA ARG A 176 -20.11 -15.53 22.59
C ARG A 176 -18.97 -15.02 21.72
N ARG A 177 -17.82 -15.70 21.79
CA ARG A 177 -16.66 -15.35 20.99
C ARG A 177 -16.88 -15.77 19.55
N MET A 178 -16.63 -14.84 18.63
CA MET A 178 -16.73 -15.07 17.20
C MET A 178 -15.45 -14.61 16.49
N ARG A 179 -15.02 -15.40 15.51
CA ARG A 179 -13.96 -15.04 14.57
C ARG A 179 -14.59 -14.61 13.25
N ARG A 180 -14.25 -13.40 12.82
CA ARG A 180 -14.65 -12.80 11.54
C ARG A 180 -13.45 -12.75 10.62
N GLU A 181 -13.61 -13.28 9.42
CA GLU A 181 -12.60 -13.27 8.37
C GLU A 181 -13.15 -12.52 7.16
N LEU A 182 -12.52 -11.39 6.83
CA LEU A 182 -12.85 -10.66 5.61
C LEU A 182 -11.77 -10.85 4.57
N LEU A 183 -12.21 -11.25 3.39
CA LEU A 183 -11.41 -11.30 2.19
C LEU A 183 -11.87 -10.19 1.25
N ARG A 184 -10.91 -9.46 0.68
CA ARG A 184 -11.17 -8.45 -0.33
C ARG A 184 -10.46 -8.77 -1.64
N GLY A 185 -11.09 -8.44 -2.75
CA GLY A 185 -10.53 -8.52 -4.09
C GLY A 185 -10.71 -7.21 -4.84
N LEU A 186 -9.67 -6.73 -5.50
CA LEU A 186 -9.75 -5.56 -6.38
C LEU A 186 -9.97 -6.02 -7.82
N VAL A 187 -10.98 -5.47 -8.46
CA VAL A 187 -11.35 -5.78 -9.84
C VAL A 187 -11.35 -4.49 -10.64
N PHE A 188 -10.55 -4.43 -11.70
CA PHE A 188 -10.53 -3.33 -12.67
C PHE A 188 -11.12 -3.84 -13.98
N ALA A 189 -12.19 -3.22 -14.45
CA ALA A 189 -12.87 -3.63 -15.67
C ALA A 189 -13.49 -2.43 -16.37
N SER A 190 -13.25 -2.30 -17.67
CA SER A 190 -13.88 -1.27 -18.52
C SER A 190 -13.71 0.17 -18.00
N GLY A 191 -12.59 0.46 -17.33
CA GLY A 191 -12.33 1.77 -16.73
C GLY A 191 -13.01 2.00 -15.38
N ASP A 192 -13.74 1.03 -14.85
CA ASP A 192 -14.23 1.03 -13.48
C ASP A 192 -13.35 0.18 -12.57
N ALA A 193 -13.46 0.42 -11.27
CA ALA A 193 -12.82 -0.38 -10.25
C ALA A 193 -13.81 -0.73 -9.14
N TRP A 194 -13.75 -1.97 -8.67
CA TRP A 194 -14.62 -2.53 -7.65
C TRP A 194 -13.78 -3.21 -6.58
N LEU A 195 -14.19 -3.04 -5.33
CA LEU A 195 -13.70 -3.78 -4.18
C LEU A 195 -14.75 -4.81 -3.81
N ARG A 196 -14.47 -6.07 -4.13
CA ARG A 196 -15.31 -7.20 -3.73
C ARG A 196 -14.93 -7.63 -2.33
N GLU A 197 -15.90 -7.83 -1.47
CA GLU A 197 -15.68 -8.30 -0.12
C GLU A 197 -16.47 -9.56 0.16
N ARG A 198 -15.86 -10.47 0.92
CA ARG A 198 -16.51 -11.66 1.47
C ARG A 198 -16.17 -11.75 2.93
N LEU A 199 -17.19 -11.75 3.78
CA LEU A 199 -17.09 -11.92 5.22
C LEU A 199 -17.54 -13.33 5.60
N THR A 200 -16.74 -14.04 6.36
CA THR A 200 -17.11 -15.31 6.99
C THR A 200 -17.02 -15.14 8.51
N SER A 201 -18.09 -15.46 9.22
CA SER A 201 -18.17 -15.40 10.68
C SER A 201 -18.37 -16.80 11.26
N ARG A 202 -17.55 -17.15 12.26
CA ARG A 202 -17.61 -18.45 12.96
C ARG A 202 -17.60 -18.25 14.46
N LEU A 203 -18.47 -18.94 15.19
CA LEU A 203 -18.38 -19.03 16.65
C LEU A 203 -17.13 -19.82 17.04
N MET A 204 -16.43 -19.36 18.07
CA MET A 204 -15.22 -20.01 18.59
C MET A 204 -15.54 -20.92 19.78
N ASP A 205 -16.62 -20.65 20.51
CA ASP A 205 -17.02 -21.42 21.69
C ASP A 205 -17.67 -22.74 21.25
N ARG A 206 -16.84 -23.79 21.28
CA ARG A 206 -17.15 -25.11 20.69
C ARG A 206 -17.97 -26.01 21.61
N ASP A 207 -18.17 -25.61 22.86
CA ASP A 207 -18.53 -26.55 23.94
C ASP A 207 -20.04 -26.70 24.17
N GLU A 208 -20.92 -25.82 23.64
CA GLU A 208 -22.37 -25.89 23.96
C GLU A 208 -23.34 -25.90 22.78
N LEU A 209 -22.93 -25.44 21.59
CA LEU A 209 -23.78 -25.47 20.40
C LEU A 209 -23.02 -26.14 19.27
N GLY A 210 -23.41 -27.38 18.92
CA GLY A 210 -22.77 -28.17 17.87
C GLY A 210 -22.54 -27.41 16.55
N ASP A 211 -21.65 -27.95 15.72
CA ASP A 211 -21.09 -27.41 14.45
C ASP A 211 -22.01 -26.43 13.69
N GLN A 212 -22.10 -25.18 14.16
CA GLN A 212 -22.93 -24.18 13.50
C GLN A 212 -22.22 -23.77 12.22
N ALA A 213 -22.94 -23.83 11.10
CA ALA A 213 -22.42 -23.41 9.82
C ALA A 213 -21.96 -21.94 9.90
N PRO A 214 -20.82 -21.60 9.27
CA PRO A 214 -20.37 -20.22 9.21
C PRO A 214 -21.42 -19.32 8.56
N VAL A 215 -21.60 -18.11 9.11
CA VAL A 215 -22.40 -17.07 8.46
C VAL A 215 -21.52 -16.39 7.42
N GLU A 216 -22.02 -16.28 6.18
CA GLU A 216 -21.30 -15.65 5.08
C GLU A 216 -22.05 -14.44 4.53
N GLY A 217 -21.32 -13.39 4.18
CA GLY A 217 -21.82 -12.22 3.49
C GLY A 217 -20.88 -11.78 2.37
N SER A 218 -21.41 -11.14 1.33
CA SER A 218 -20.61 -10.59 0.24
C SER A 218 -21.18 -9.28 -0.28
N ILE A 219 -20.32 -8.33 -0.63
CA ILE A 219 -20.69 -7.06 -1.25
C ILE A 219 -19.65 -6.63 -2.29
N ASP A 220 -20.11 -6.00 -3.36
CA ASP A 220 -19.25 -5.34 -4.35
C ASP A 220 -19.38 -3.83 -4.20
N ARG A 221 -18.28 -3.14 -3.91
CA ARG A 221 -18.26 -1.69 -3.70
C ARG A 221 -17.50 -1.00 -4.82
N ARG A 222 -18.12 -0.01 -5.46
CA ARG A 222 -17.43 0.78 -6.49
C ARG A 222 -16.38 1.68 -5.85
N LEU A 223 -15.23 1.76 -6.50
CA LEU A 223 -14.15 2.68 -6.14
C LEU A 223 -14.26 3.96 -6.96
N ALA A 224 -14.15 5.11 -6.31
CA ALA A 224 -14.14 6.41 -6.96
C ALA A 224 -12.79 7.12 -6.74
N LEU A 225 -12.19 7.60 -7.83
CA LEU A 225 -10.93 8.33 -7.83
C LEU A 225 -11.17 9.83 -7.98
N GLU A 226 -10.75 10.61 -6.99
CA GLU A 226 -10.84 12.05 -6.96
C GLU A 226 -9.46 12.64 -6.64
N GLY A 227 -8.78 13.20 -7.65
CA GLY A 227 -7.39 13.63 -7.48
C GLY A 227 -6.47 12.45 -7.17
N ASP A 228 -5.84 12.46 -5.99
CA ASP A 228 -5.00 11.36 -5.48
C ASP A 228 -5.69 10.59 -4.34
N ARG A 229 -7.01 10.74 -4.23
CA ARG A 229 -7.85 10.07 -3.25
C ARG A 229 -8.67 8.98 -3.92
N LEU A 230 -8.55 7.76 -3.42
CA LEU A 230 -9.44 6.65 -3.72
C LEU A 230 -10.46 6.51 -2.60
N SER A 231 -11.74 6.56 -2.93
CA SER A 231 -12.83 6.41 -1.97
C SER A 231 -13.65 5.17 -2.26
N VAL A 232 -14.13 4.53 -1.19
CA VAL A 232 -15.08 3.43 -1.22
C VAL A 232 -16.22 3.72 -0.25
N GLY A 233 -17.45 3.35 -0.62
CA GLY A 233 -18.61 3.44 0.27
C GLY A 233 -18.52 2.46 1.45
N PRO A 234 -19.49 2.44 2.38
CA PRO A 234 -19.51 1.51 3.52
C PRO A 234 -19.44 0.04 3.08
N GLY A 235 -18.77 -0.81 3.86
CA GLY A 235 -18.62 -2.25 3.62
C GLY A 235 -19.14 -3.12 4.76
N LEU A 236 -18.92 -4.43 4.64
CA LEU A 236 -19.48 -5.44 5.56
C LEU A 236 -19.02 -5.32 7.02
N TRP A 237 -18.02 -4.46 7.29
CA TRP A 237 -17.50 -4.19 8.62
C TRP A 237 -17.99 -2.87 9.22
N ASP A 238 -18.63 -2.02 8.41
CA ASP A 238 -19.02 -0.67 8.81
C ASP A 238 -20.47 -0.62 9.34
N ASP A 239 -21.16 -1.77 9.41
CA ASP A 239 -22.56 -1.92 9.83
C ASP A 239 -22.76 -2.20 11.34
N GLU A 240 -21.76 -1.90 12.19
CA GLU A 240 -21.89 -1.98 13.67
C GLU A 240 -21.92 -0.60 14.36
#